data_AF-H3GST7-F1
#
_entry.id   AF-H3GST7-F1
#
_cell.length_a   1.000
_cell.length_b   1.000
_cell.length_c   1.000
_cell.angle_alpha   90.00
_cell.angle_beta   90.00
_cell.angle_gamma   90.00
#
_symmetry.space_group_name_H-M   'P 1'
#
loop_
_entity.id
_entity.type
_entity.pdbx_description
1 polymer ?
#
loop_
_entity_poly.entity_id
_entity_poly.type
_entity_poly.pdbx_seq_one_letter_code
_entity_poly.pdbx_strand_id
1 'polypeptide(L)'
;MALRQSFQALRSVAARRVLLRNFSVAPHAADKFVVEFPQEHEGLNIEFNWSLADDDVTPHGDAFRNLRWPKLEELAKHDKLAGKKVTIEEVDVSIVFNDFEGLYEKVTEHLSTEPNLYTQDGAVGSFKDERTRVRVISDSPLVALYAQSLLVRVPIKDPHAARPIVVYVATGGEFKGKEPQAQLLLDNDDEGMTFVKVVITGAADLSTVTDAIGLAKKKLLEVAESESLVVPADVLVKDDKTALVFNATGAGRAAAINKGQLYSAHLNIWSPLGVTSLFGGAIVDGKVSKKHVLAVEGGSAVNVPCNNLVEHPVAAVFVDKAGKGVKSISSSEAAALLKKVDADADVEKFEALLKKADTKSFIVSSDADVEAALAKL
;
A
#
# COMPACT_ATOMS: atom_id res chain seq x y z
N MET A 1 -17.02 92.84 20.97
CA MET A 1 -17.56 93.66 19.86
C MET A 1 -16.43 93.96 18.89
N ALA A 2 -16.74 93.85 17.59
CA ALA A 2 -15.99 94.30 16.40
C ALA A 2 -14.77 93.48 15.93
N LEU A 3 -14.98 92.89 14.75
CA LEU A 3 -14.09 92.16 13.85
C LEU A 3 -12.75 92.86 13.55
N ARG A 4 -11.70 92.06 13.34
CA ARG A 4 -10.69 92.32 12.30
C ARG A 4 -10.33 91.04 11.55
N GLN A 5 -10.80 90.96 10.30
CA GLN A 5 -10.23 90.08 9.28
C GLN A 5 -8.80 90.54 8.98
N SER A 6 -7.86 89.60 8.86
CA SER A 6 -6.53 89.86 8.31
C SER A 6 -6.22 88.82 7.25
N PHE A 7 -5.96 89.34 6.05
CA PHE A 7 -5.50 88.65 4.86
C PHE A 7 -4.14 88.00 5.11
N GLN A 8 -4.01 86.70 4.84
CA GLN A 8 -2.71 86.05 4.73
C GLN A 8 -2.28 85.95 3.26
N ALA A 9 -1.07 86.43 3.02
CA ALA A 9 -0.42 86.53 1.73
C ALA A 9 -0.07 85.14 1.14
N LEU A 10 -0.42 84.95 -0.13
CA LEU A 10 0.06 83.85 -0.97
C LEU A 10 1.55 84.06 -1.28
N ARG A 11 2.41 83.21 -0.72
CA ARG A 11 3.81 83.07 -1.15
C ARG A 11 3.88 82.00 -2.24
N SER A 12 4.30 82.43 -3.43
CA SER A 12 4.62 81.58 -4.58
C SER A 12 5.79 80.64 -4.26
N VAL A 13 5.58 79.33 -4.42
CA VAL A 13 6.65 78.31 -4.35
C VAL A 13 7.08 77.97 -5.78
N ALA A 14 8.38 78.09 -6.05
CA ALA A 14 8.97 77.75 -7.34
C ALA A 14 8.93 76.23 -7.58
N ALA A 15 8.31 75.82 -8.68
CA ALA A 15 8.26 74.42 -9.11
C ALA A 15 9.64 73.99 -9.66
N ARG A 16 10.37 73.14 -8.91
CA ARG A 16 11.53 72.41 -9.44
C ARG A 16 11.03 71.25 -10.29
N ARG A 17 11.26 71.31 -11.61
CA ARG A 17 11.08 70.17 -12.52
C ARG A 17 12.13 69.10 -12.19
N VAL A 18 11.69 67.99 -11.60
CA VAL A 18 12.49 66.76 -11.50
C VAL A 18 12.37 66.05 -12.84
N LEU A 19 13.45 66.04 -13.62
CA LEU A 19 13.58 65.17 -14.79
C LEU A 19 13.79 63.74 -14.29
N LEU A 20 12.71 62.95 -14.21
CA LEU A 20 12.79 61.51 -14.08
C LEU A 20 13.33 60.96 -15.40
N ARG A 21 14.62 60.57 -15.40
CA ARG A 21 15.15 59.70 -16.46
C ARG A 21 14.55 58.32 -16.26
N ASN A 22 13.50 58.02 -17.03
CA ASN A 22 13.03 56.65 -17.19
C ASN A 22 14.10 55.89 -17.99
N PHE A 23 14.87 55.06 -17.30
CA PHE A 23 15.63 53.99 -17.95
C PHE A 23 14.60 52.93 -18.37
N SER A 24 14.13 52.99 -19.62
CA SER A 24 13.43 51.86 -20.20
C SER A 24 14.45 50.76 -20.43
N VAL A 25 14.47 49.74 -19.57
CA VAL A 25 15.13 48.48 -19.89
C VAL A 25 14.30 47.86 -21.01
N ALA A 26 14.83 47.83 -22.22
CA ALA A 26 14.23 47.05 -23.29
C ALA A 26 14.27 45.57 -22.86
N PRO A 27 13.16 44.82 -22.94
CA PRO A 27 13.16 43.41 -22.57
C PRO A 27 14.23 42.69 -23.40
N HIS A 28 15.11 41.97 -22.72
CA HIS A 28 16.18 41.25 -23.39
C HIS A 28 15.54 40.17 -24.27
N ALA A 29 16.12 39.81 -25.42
CA ALA A 29 15.56 38.75 -26.26
C ALA A 29 15.45 37.40 -25.52
N ALA A 30 16.23 37.22 -24.45
CA ALA A 30 16.16 36.10 -23.52
C ALA A 30 14.93 36.12 -22.60
N ASP A 31 14.31 37.29 -22.34
CA ASP A 31 13.07 37.39 -21.55
C ASP A 31 11.87 36.75 -22.27
N LYS A 32 11.98 36.48 -23.59
CA LYS A 32 10.96 35.74 -24.36
C LYS A 32 11.05 34.23 -24.17
N PHE A 33 12.10 33.73 -23.52
CA PHE A 33 12.32 32.31 -23.23
C PHE A 33 12.41 32.05 -21.72
N VAL A 34 11.86 32.95 -20.90
CA VAL A 34 11.61 32.63 -19.49
C VAL A 34 10.46 31.63 -19.49
N VAL A 35 10.80 30.34 -19.47
CA VAL A 35 9.86 29.30 -19.08
C VAL A 35 9.46 29.65 -17.66
N GLU A 36 8.25 30.16 -17.47
CA GLU A 36 7.67 30.31 -16.15
C GLU A 36 7.52 28.89 -15.59
N PHE A 37 8.49 28.49 -14.76
CA PHE A 37 8.42 27.23 -14.06
C PHE A 37 7.15 27.27 -13.19
N PRO A 38 6.25 26.29 -13.34
CA PRO A 38 5.08 26.18 -12.49
C PRO A 38 5.49 26.23 -11.03
N GLN A 39 4.75 26.98 -10.22
CA GLN A 39 4.99 27.00 -8.78
C GLN A 39 4.56 25.65 -8.20
N GLU A 40 5.42 25.05 -7.38
CA GLU A 40 5.09 23.81 -6.70
C GLU A 40 3.86 23.97 -5.80
N HIS A 41 3.02 22.94 -5.78
CA HIS A 41 1.88 22.82 -4.88
C HIS A 41 1.68 21.34 -4.50
N GLU A 42 0.65 21.01 -3.71
CA GLU A 42 0.46 19.65 -3.18
C GLU A 42 0.34 18.57 -4.27
N GLY A 43 -0.17 18.93 -5.45
CA GLY A 43 -0.26 18.07 -6.64
C GLY A 43 0.87 18.25 -7.64
N LEU A 44 1.79 19.18 -7.41
CA LEU A 44 2.92 19.44 -8.30
C LEU A 44 4.20 19.55 -7.47
N ASN A 45 4.82 18.39 -7.22
CA ASN A 45 6.11 18.29 -6.58
C ASN A 45 7.12 17.75 -7.60
N ILE A 46 8.12 18.56 -7.93
CA ILE A 46 9.01 18.29 -9.07
C ILE A 46 9.80 17.00 -8.85
N GLU A 47 10.41 16.83 -7.67
CA GLU A 47 11.18 15.63 -7.30
C GLU A 47 10.32 14.36 -7.33
N PHE A 48 9.08 14.44 -6.83
CA PHE A 48 8.17 13.33 -6.88
C PHE A 48 7.75 12.97 -8.31
N ASN A 49 7.47 13.96 -9.16
CA ASN A 49 7.12 13.74 -10.56
C ASN A 49 8.27 13.08 -11.34
N TRP A 50 9.52 13.50 -11.10
CA TRP A 50 10.69 12.79 -11.65
C TRP A 50 10.79 11.36 -11.14
N SER A 51 10.51 11.13 -9.86
CA SER A 51 10.50 9.77 -9.33
C SER A 51 9.39 8.89 -9.90
N LEU A 52 8.29 9.46 -10.43
CA LEU A 52 7.27 8.71 -11.15
C LEU A 52 7.71 8.41 -12.58
N ALA A 53 8.49 9.30 -13.20
CA ALA A 53 9.08 9.05 -14.51
C ALA A 53 10.05 7.86 -14.46
N ASP A 54 10.77 7.66 -13.35
CA ASP A 54 11.56 6.43 -13.10
C ASP A 54 10.67 5.16 -13.03
N ASP A 55 9.38 5.31 -12.73
CA ASP A 55 8.37 4.24 -12.76
C ASP A 55 7.61 4.19 -14.10
N ASP A 56 8.14 4.81 -15.15
CA ASP A 56 7.54 4.95 -16.50
C ASP A 56 6.23 5.75 -16.55
N VAL A 57 5.89 6.50 -15.49
CA VAL A 57 4.70 7.37 -15.44
C VAL A 57 5.13 8.83 -15.42
N THR A 58 4.85 9.58 -16.48
CA THR A 58 5.19 11.02 -16.57
C THR A 58 3.93 11.86 -16.39
N PRO A 59 3.65 12.39 -15.18
CA PRO A 59 2.38 13.07 -14.93
C PRO A 59 2.25 14.36 -15.75
N HIS A 60 1.17 14.48 -16.52
CA HIS A 60 0.78 15.73 -17.18
C HIS A 60 -0.14 16.60 -16.30
N GLY A 61 -0.84 15.97 -15.35
CA GLY A 61 -1.69 16.60 -14.37
C GLY A 61 -1.08 16.63 -12.97
N ASP A 62 -1.95 16.72 -11.97
CA ASP A 62 -1.55 16.70 -10.56
C ASP A 62 -1.20 15.28 -10.11
N ALA A 63 -0.10 15.11 -9.38
CA ALA A 63 0.30 13.85 -8.77
C ALA A 63 0.46 14.00 -7.26
N PHE A 64 -0.36 13.28 -6.50
CA PHE A 64 -0.39 13.34 -5.04
C PHE A 64 0.35 12.16 -4.42
N ARG A 65 1.44 12.45 -3.71
CA ARG A 65 2.19 11.45 -2.92
C ARG A 65 1.67 11.38 -1.49
N ASN A 66 1.23 10.20 -1.05
CA ASN A 66 0.85 9.89 0.34
C ASN A 66 -0.16 10.90 0.91
N LEU A 67 -1.18 11.23 0.13
CA LEU A 67 -2.21 12.20 0.49
C LEU A 67 -2.88 11.80 1.82
N ARG A 68 -3.25 12.79 2.63
CA ARG A 68 -3.80 12.55 3.97
C ARG A 68 -5.17 11.89 3.90
N TRP A 69 -5.43 10.98 4.84
CA TRP A 69 -6.70 10.25 4.94
C TRP A 69 -7.96 11.10 4.70
N PRO A 70 -8.18 12.25 5.39
CA PRO A 70 -9.42 13.00 5.23
C PRO A 70 -9.62 13.54 3.80
N LYS A 71 -8.52 13.83 3.11
CA LYS A 71 -8.56 14.32 1.73
C LYS A 71 -8.83 13.18 0.75
N LEU A 72 -8.17 12.03 0.92
CA LEU A 72 -8.47 10.84 0.15
C LEU A 72 -9.92 10.38 0.34
N GLU A 73 -10.40 10.38 1.58
CA GLU A 73 -11.80 10.04 1.90
C GLU A 73 -12.78 11.01 1.26
N GLU A 74 -12.49 12.31 1.24
CA GLU A 74 -13.30 13.30 0.53
C GLU A 74 -13.38 13.02 -0.97
N LEU A 75 -12.23 12.74 -1.60
CA LEU A 75 -12.14 12.49 -3.05
C LEU A 75 -12.77 11.15 -3.45
N ALA A 76 -12.62 10.12 -2.62
CA ALA A 76 -13.14 8.78 -2.86
C ALA A 76 -14.67 8.65 -2.69
N LYS A 77 -15.38 9.68 -2.18
CA LYS A 77 -16.85 9.64 -2.01
C LYS A 77 -17.62 9.35 -3.29
N HIS A 78 -17.03 9.67 -4.45
CA HIS A 78 -17.64 9.51 -5.75
C HIS A 78 -17.23 8.21 -6.45
N ASP A 79 -16.27 7.48 -5.89
CA ASP A 79 -15.81 6.20 -6.42
C ASP A 79 -16.76 5.07 -5.98
N LYS A 80 -16.94 4.08 -6.85
CA LYS A 80 -17.79 2.92 -6.58
C LYS A 80 -16.94 1.67 -6.38
N LEU A 81 -17.19 0.98 -5.26
CA LEU A 81 -16.77 -0.39 -5.02
C LEU A 81 -17.64 -1.31 -5.89
N ALA A 82 -17.17 -1.62 -7.09
CA ALA A 82 -17.84 -2.55 -7.98
C ALA A 82 -16.80 -3.34 -8.75
N GLY A 83 -15.87 -3.95 -8.01
CA GLY A 83 -14.81 -4.77 -8.56
C GLY A 83 -15.15 -6.26 -8.59
N LYS A 84 -14.64 -6.99 -9.58
CA LYS A 84 -14.56 -8.46 -9.49
C LYS A 84 -13.16 -8.85 -9.03
N LYS A 85 -13.07 -9.89 -8.21
CA LYS A 85 -11.77 -10.47 -7.86
C LYS A 85 -11.13 -11.10 -9.10
N VAL A 86 -9.85 -10.82 -9.31
CA VAL A 86 -9.08 -11.28 -10.47
C VAL A 86 -7.92 -12.16 -10.03
N THR A 87 -7.66 -13.22 -10.79
CA THR A 87 -6.44 -14.02 -10.64
C THR A 87 -5.28 -13.27 -11.29
N ILE A 88 -4.18 -13.12 -10.56
CA ILE A 88 -2.98 -12.48 -11.08
C ILE A 88 -2.26 -13.46 -12.01
N GLU A 89 -2.07 -13.06 -13.26
CA GLU A 89 -1.29 -13.82 -14.24
C GLU A 89 0.20 -13.48 -14.08
N GLU A 90 1.01 -14.49 -13.79
CA GLU A 90 2.47 -14.34 -13.74
C GLU A 90 3.02 -14.38 -15.16
N VAL A 91 3.77 -13.33 -15.54
CA VAL A 91 4.42 -13.25 -16.84
C VAL A 91 5.90 -13.50 -16.64
N ASP A 92 6.38 -14.61 -17.21
CA ASP A 92 7.79 -14.92 -17.27
C ASP A 92 8.40 -14.29 -18.54
N VAL A 93 9.42 -13.46 -18.33
CA VAL A 93 10.21 -12.76 -19.36
C VAL A 93 10.71 -13.73 -20.45
N SER A 94 10.90 -15.01 -20.11
CA SER A 94 11.41 -16.03 -21.03
C SER A 94 10.39 -16.54 -22.07
N ILE A 95 9.09 -16.22 -21.95
CA ILE A 95 8.05 -16.83 -22.80
C ILE A 95 7.11 -15.82 -23.48
N VAL A 96 6.71 -14.72 -22.83
CA VAL A 96 5.64 -13.82 -23.35
C VAL A 96 5.85 -12.34 -23.01
N PHE A 97 6.97 -11.74 -23.45
CA PHE A 97 7.27 -10.32 -23.21
C PHE A 97 6.23 -9.36 -23.84
N ASN A 98 5.74 -9.69 -25.04
CA ASN A 98 4.89 -8.80 -25.84
C ASN A 98 3.51 -8.50 -25.22
N ASP A 99 2.91 -9.42 -24.47
CA ASP A 99 1.56 -9.23 -23.94
C ASP A 99 1.57 -8.37 -22.66
N PHE A 100 2.60 -8.51 -21.82
CA PHE A 100 2.77 -7.64 -20.64
C PHE A 100 3.17 -6.23 -21.05
N GLU A 101 4.18 -6.08 -21.91
CA GLU A 101 4.67 -4.77 -22.36
C GLU A 101 3.53 -3.96 -23.00
N GLY A 102 2.72 -4.58 -23.87
CA GLY A 102 1.60 -3.90 -24.50
C GLY A 102 0.46 -3.49 -23.57
N LEU A 103 0.24 -4.18 -22.44
CA LEU A 103 -0.71 -3.75 -21.41
C LEU A 103 -0.10 -2.70 -20.49
N TYR A 104 1.17 -2.90 -20.10
CA TYR A 104 1.95 -2.03 -19.25
C TYR A 104 2.07 -0.62 -19.85
N GLU A 105 2.50 -0.51 -21.11
CA GLU A 105 2.63 0.76 -21.83
C GLU A 105 1.31 1.54 -21.82
N LYS A 106 0.19 0.88 -22.18
CA LYS A 106 -1.14 1.51 -22.18
C LYS A 106 -1.54 2.01 -20.80
N VAL A 107 -1.25 1.25 -19.75
CA VAL A 107 -1.55 1.63 -18.37
C VAL A 107 -0.71 2.83 -17.96
N THR A 108 0.60 2.80 -18.23
CA THR A 108 1.50 3.91 -17.90
C THR A 108 1.19 5.19 -18.68
N GLU A 109 0.83 5.07 -19.97
CA GLU A 109 0.38 6.19 -20.81
C GLU A 109 -0.93 6.77 -20.27
N HIS A 110 -1.92 5.92 -19.99
CA HIS A 110 -3.18 6.33 -19.38
C HIS A 110 -2.94 7.10 -18.08
N LEU A 111 -2.22 6.51 -17.13
CA LEU A 111 -1.89 7.14 -15.85
C LEU A 111 -1.16 8.47 -16.06
N SER A 112 -0.21 8.55 -16.98
CA SER A 112 0.54 9.79 -17.30
C SER A 112 -0.38 10.93 -17.75
N THR A 113 -1.45 10.62 -18.48
CA THR A 113 -2.39 11.62 -19.02
C THR A 113 -3.55 11.96 -18.10
N GLU A 114 -3.74 11.24 -17.01
CA GLU A 114 -4.84 11.49 -16.08
C GLU A 114 -4.67 12.85 -15.38
N PRO A 115 -5.77 13.62 -15.16
CA PRO A 115 -5.68 14.92 -14.51
C PRO A 115 -5.19 14.84 -13.06
N ASN A 116 -5.45 13.72 -12.37
CA ASN A 116 -5.05 13.50 -10.98
C ASN A 116 -4.55 12.07 -10.80
N LEU A 117 -3.32 11.93 -10.30
CA LEU A 117 -2.73 10.67 -9.89
C LEU A 117 -2.62 10.61 -8.38
N TYR A 118 -2.90 9.43 -7.83
CA TYR A 118 -2.80 9.16 -6.40
C TYR A 118 -1.78 8.06 -6.18
N THR A 119 -0.72 8.41 -5.46
CA THR A 119 0.35 7.48 -5.14
C THR A 119 0.42 7.25 -3.64
N GLN A 120 0.52 5.99 -3.26
CA GLN A 120 0.72 5.59 -1.88
C GLN A 120 1.99 4.77 -1.74
N ASP A 121 3.03 5.41 -1.19
CA ASP A 121 4.25 4.75 -0.74
C ASP A 121 4.02 4.14 0.64
N GLY A 122 4.47 2.90 0.79
CA GLY A 122 4.47 2.17 2.04
C GLY A 122 5.48 1.04 2.02
N ALA A 123 5.24 0.03 2.85
CA ALA A 123 6.00 -1.20 2.78
C ALA A 123 5.14 -2.40 3.13
N VAL A 124 5.66 -3.56 2.78
CA VAL A 124 5.30 -4.83 3.39
C VAL A 124 6.46 -5.34 4.25
N GLY A 125 6.15 -6.04 5.34
CA GLY A 125 7.15 -6.40 6.34
C GLY A 125 7.34 -5.27 7.37
N SER A 126 6.80 -5.43 8.58
CA SER A 126 7.03 -4.44 9.64
C SER A 126 8.48 -4.46 10.15
N PHE A 127 9.15 -5.61 10.09
CA PHE A 127 10.53 -5.79 10.50
C PHE A 127 11.50 -5.20 9.49
N LYS A 128 12.41 -4.33 9.94
CA LYS A 128 13.31 -3.55 9.07
C LYS A 128 14.08 -4.41 8.05
N ASP A 129 14.58 -5.58 8.44
CA ASP A 129 15.44 -6.39 7.57
C ASP A 129 14.64 -7.22 6.55
N GLU A 130 13.36 -7.47 6.83
CA GLU A 130 12.42 -8.16 5.93
C GLU A 130 11.51 -7.19 5.16
N ARG A 131 11.68 -5.89 5.41
CA ARG A 131 10.83 -4.84 4.87
C ARG A 131 11.11 -4.62 3.39
N THR A 132 10.07 -4.80 2.59
CA THR A 132 10.09 -4.47 1.16
C THR A 132 9.21 -3.27 0.90
N ARG A 133 9.74 -2.26 0.23
CA ARG A 133 8.97 -1.06 -0.10
C ARG A 133 8.02 -1.33 -1.24
N VAL A 134 6.87 -0.69 -1.16
CA VAL A 134 5.81 -0.78 -2.15
C VAL A 134 5.39 0.64 -2.52
N ARG A 135 5.25 0.88 -3.82
CA ARG A 135 4.56 2.04 -4.36
C ARG A 135 3.31 1.56 -5.09
N VAL A 136 2.16 2.15 -4.76
CA VAL A 136 0.91 1.95 -5.50
C VAL A 136 0.59 3.25 -6.23
N ILE A 137 0.49 3.22 -7.56
CA ILE A 137 0.17 4.34 -8.43
C ILE A 137 -1.22 4.08 -9.02
N SER A 138 -2.16 5.02 -8.87
CA SER A 138 -3.51 4.85 -9.37
C SER A 138 -4.17 6.16 -9.80
N ASP A 139 -5.13 6.05 -10.72
CA ASP A 139 -6.07 7.11 -11.09
C ASP A 139 -7.25 7.25 -10.10
N SER A 140 -7.39 6.33 -9.14
CA SER A 140 -8.48 6.32 -8.16
C SER A 140 -8.00 6.69 -6.74
N PRO A 141 -8.61 7.71 -6.10
CA PRO A 141 -8.33 8.03 -4.69
C PRO A 141 -8.75 6.89 -3.74
N LEU A 142 -9.74 6.07 -4.12
CA LEU A 142 -10.18 4.91 -3.35
C LEU A 142 -9.08 3.84 -3.24
N VAL A 143 -8.35 3.58 -4.33
CA VAL A 143 -7.22 2.64 -4.36
C VAL A 143 -6.09 3.13 -3.44
N ALA A 144 -5.75 4.43 -3.50
CA ALA A 144 -4.75 5.01 -2.60
C ALA A 144 -5.18 4.95 -1.13
N LEU A 145 -6.46 5.19 -0.84
CA LEU A 145 -7.03 5.08 0.51
C LEU A 145 -6.99 3.63 1.04
N TYR A 146 -7.25 2.66 0.17
CA TYR A 146 -7.13 1.24 0.47
C TYR A 146 -5.69 0.84 0.77
N ALA A 147 -4.74 1.22 -0.09
CA ALA A 147 -3.32 0.99 0.13
C ALA A 147 -2.83 1.65 1.44
N GLN A 148 -3.30 2.86 1.76
CA GLN A 148 -2.97 3.56 3.01
C GLN A 148 -3.52 2.84 4.26
N SER A 149 -4.62 2.10 4.11
CA SER A 149 -5.22 1.31 5.19
C SER A 149 -4.41 0.06 5.51
N LEU A 150 -3.81 -0.56 4.48
CA LEU A 150 -3.19 -1.88 4.57
C LEU A 150 -1.67 -1.88 4.62
N LEU A 151 -0.99 -0.98 3.91
CA LEU A 151 0.47 -0.97 3.90
C LEU A 151 1.05 -0.60 5.26
N VAL A 152 2.21 -1.17 5.57
CA VAL A 152 2.98 -0.77 6.75
C VAL A 152 3.45 0.67 6.54
N ARG A 153 3.16 1.53 7.52
CA ARG A 153 3.62 2.91 7.52
C ARG A 153 5.12 2.96 7.76
N VAL A 154 5.84 3.56 6.82
CA VAL A 154 7.28 3.78 6.91
C VAL A 154 7.57 5.28 6.91
N PRO A 155 8.69 5.72 7.52
CA PRO A 155 9.14 7.09 7.38
C PRO A 155 9.26 7.47 5.90
N ILE A 156 8.72 8.63 5.54
CA ILE A 156 8.81 9.16 4.17
C ILE A 156 10.30 9.34 3.88
N LYS A 157 10.78 8.59 2.88
CA LYS A 157 12.12 8.72 2.35
C LYS A 157 12.09 9.55 1.08
N ASP A 158 13.30 9.82 0.59
CA ASP A 158 13.54 10.32 -0.76
C ASP A 158 12.61 9.65 -1.79
N PRO A 159 11.96 10.42 -2.68
CA PRO A 159 11.07 9.89 -3.72
C PRO A 159 11.72 8.84 -4.64
N HIS A 160 13.03 8.93 -4.90
CA HIS A 160 13.79 8.03 -5.78
C HIS A 160 14.34 6.80 -5.07
N ALA A 161 14.13 6.68 -3.75
CA ALA A 161 14.67 5.56 -3.02
C ALA A 161 14.12 4.22 -3.54
N ALA A 162 15.02 3.25 -3.74
CA ALA A 162 14.74 1.93 -4.32
C ALA A 162 13.47 1.28 -3.76
N ARG A 163 12.63 0.77 -4.67
CA ARG A 163 11.32 0.19 -4.38
C ARG A 163 11.16 -1.12 -5.16
N PRO A 164 11.38 -2.28 -4.52
CA PRO A 164 11.32 -3.56 -5.23
C PRO A 164 9.92 -3.97 -5.70
N ILE A 165 8.84 -3.29 -5.28
CA ILE A 165 7.48 -3.59 -5.73
C ILE A 165 6.80 -2.28 -6.15
N VAL A 166 6.32 -2.24 -7.39
CA VAL A 166 5.50 -1.14 -7.93
C VAL A 166 4.20 -1.72 -8.49
N VAL A 167 3.07 -1.15 -8.07
CA VAL A 167 1.73 -1.57 -8.47
C VAL A 167 1.05 -0.43 -9.22
N TYR A 168 0.66 -0.66 -10.46
CA TYR A 168 -0.05 0.26 -11.34
C TYR A 168 -1.52 -0.15 -11.39
N VAL A 169 -2.42 0.75 -11.02
CA VAL A 169 -3.86 0.48 -10.98
C VAL A 169 -4.62 1.51 -11.81
N ALA A 170 -5.08 1.10 -12.99
CA ALA A 170 -5.84 1.94 -13.90
C ALA A 170 -7.31 1.51 -13.98
N THR A 171 -8.20 2.38 -13.50
CA THR A 171 -9.64 2.10 -13.40
C THR A 171 -10.50 3.02 -14.27
N GLY A 172 -9.92 4.13 -14.74
CA GLY A 172 -10.52 5.18 -15.54
C GLY A 172 -10.30 5.02 -17.05
N GLY A 173 -10.54 6.11 -17.78
CA GLY A 173 -10.31 6.22 -19.23
C GLY A 173 -10.85 5.04 -20.03
N GLU A 174 -9.96 4.41 -20.81
CA GLU A 174 -10.32 3.26 -21.63
C GLU A 174 -10.52 1.96 -20.82
N PHE A 175 -10.07 1.89 -19.57
CA PHE A 175 -10.23 0.72 -18.70
C PHE A 175 -11.58 0.74 -17.97
N LYS A 176 -12.25 1.88 -17.95
CA LYS A 176 -13.53 2.06 -17.27
C LYS A 176 -14.60 1.10 -17.82
N GLY A 177 -15.06 0.20 -16.96
CA GLY A 177 -16.10 -0.78 -17.30
C GLY A 177 -15.64 -1.96 -18.15
N LYS A 178 -14.33 -2.07 -18.43
CA LYS A 178 -13.75 -3.30 -18.99
C LYS A 178 -13.68 -4.41 -17.92
N GLU A 179 -13.66 -5.66 -18.37
CA GLU A 179 -13.38 -6.79 -17.49
C GLU A 179 -11.99 -6.62 -16.87
N PRO A 180 -11.86 -6.85 -15.56
CA PRO A 180 -10.63 -6.56 -14.86
C PRO A 180 -9.54 -7.60 -15.18
N GLN A 181 -8.30 -7.12 -15.29
CA GLN A 181 -7.12 -7.94 -15.59
C GLN A 181 -5.99 -7.58 -14.63
N ALA A 182 -5.18 -8.57 -14.24
CA ALA A 182 -4.05 -8.37 -13.37
C ALA A 182 -2.86 -9.21 -13.85
N GLN A 183 -1.71 -8.58 -14.04
CA GLN A 183 -0.47 -9.23 -14.47
C GLN A 183 0.68 -8.85 -13.54
N LEU A 184 1.60 -9.78 -13.33
CA LEU A 184 2.79 -9.59 -12.51
C LEU A 184 4.03 -9.97 -13.32
N LEU A 185 4.98 -9.04 -13.39
CA LEU A 185 6.29 -9.22 -13.99
C LEU A 185 7.37 -9.17 -12.90
N LEU A 186 8.22 -10.18 -12.89
CA LEU A 186 9.47 -10.19 -12.14
C LEU A 186 10.61 -9.89 -13.11
N ASP A 187 11.42 -8.87 -12.82
CA ASP A 187 12.52 -8.47 -13.68
C ASP A 187 13.70 -7.95 -12.85
N ASN A 188 14.84 -7.68 -13.48
CA ASN A 188 16.03 -7.13 -12.85
C ASN A 188 16.38 -5.79 -13.49
N ASP A 189 16.81 -4.83 -12.67
CA ASP A 189 17.31 -3.57 -13.19
C ASP A 189 18.70 -3.73 -13.82
N ASP A 190 19.24 -2.64 -14.38
CA ASP A 190 20.57 -2.60 -14.99
C ASP A 190 21.69 -2.94 -13.99
N GLU A 191 21.43 -2.82 -12.69
CA GLU A 191 22.36 -3.17 -11.61
C GLU A 191 22.18 -4.63 -11.14
N GLY A 192 21.24 -5.37 -11.71
CA GLY A 192 20.92 -6.75 -11.38
C GLY A 192 20.06 -6.92 -10.13
N MET A 193 19.45 -5.84 -9.62
CA MET A 193 18.54 -5.90 -8.49
C MET A 193 17.14 -6.29 -8.97
N THR A 194 16.60 -7.34 -8.35
CA THR A 194 15.27 -7.85 -8.69
C THR A 194 14.17 -6.91 -8.21
N PHE A 195 13.23 -6.61 -9.08
CA PHE A 195 12.00 -5.87 -8.78
C PHE A 195 10.78 -6.58 -9.36
N VAL A 196 9.61 -6.19 -8.89
CA VAL A 196 8.32 -6.70 -9.34
C VAL A 196 7.43 -5.53 -9.76
N LYS A 197 6.96 -5.58 -11.01
CA LYS A 197 5.93 -4.68 -11.53
C LYS A 197 4.60 -5.43 -11.58
N VAL A 198 3.55 -4.82 -11.04
CA VAL A 198 2.20 -5.37 -11.06
C VAL A 198 1.29 -4.39 -11.79
N VAL A 199 0.56 -4.88 -12.79
CA VAL A 199 -0.41 -4.09 -13.55
C VAL A 199 -1.81 -4.61 -13.25
N ILE A 200 -2.70 -3.73 -12.81
CA ILE A 200 -4.11 -4.03 -12.53
C ILE A 200 -4.97 -3.04 -13.32
N THR A 201 -5.92 -3.56 -14.08
CA THR A 201 -6.81 -2.74 -14.92
C THR A 201 -8.27 -3.08 -14.72
N GLY A 202 -9.14 -2.15 -15.12
CA GLY A 202 -10.58 -2.33 -15.12
C GLY A 202 -11.21 -2.23 -13.73
N ALA A 203 -12.43 -2.74 -13.60
CA ALA A 203 -13.13 -2.77 -12.32
C ALA A 203 -12.67 -3.99 -11.48
N ALA A 204 -11.43 -3.97 -11.01
CA ALA A 204 -10.88 -5.01 -10.13
C ALA A 204 -11.30 -4.76 -8.68
N ASP A 205 -11.57 -5.83 -7.93
CA ASP A 205 -11.75 -5.76 -6.48
C ASP A 205 -10.47 -5.24 -5.82
N LEU A 206 -10.60 -4.37 -4.82
CA LEU A 206 -9.48 -3.84 -4.05
C LEU A 206 -8.63 -4.96 -3.42
N SER A 207 -9.24 -6.10 -3.07
CA SER A 207 -8.50 -7.26 -2.54
C SER A 207 -7.43 -7.78 -3.51
N THR A 208 -7.61 -7.57 -4.82
CA THR A 208 -6.62 -7.93 -5.86
C THR A 208 -5.30 -7.20 -5.65
N VAL A 209 -5.32 -5.95 -5.18
CA VAL A 209 -4.09 -5.18 -4.86
C VAL A 209 -3.30 -5.87 -3.74
N THR A 210 -4.01 -6.33 -2.70
CA THR A 210 -3.39 -7.03 -1.56
C THR A 210 -2.82 -8.38 -1.99
N ASP A 211 -3.57 -9.15 -2.76
CA ASP A 211 -3.15 -10.45 -3.26
C ASP A 211 -1.91 -10.31 -4.17
N ALA A 212 -1.88 -9.30 -5.04
CA ALA A 212 -0.76 -9.05 -5.94
C ALA A 212 0.51 -8.61 -5.20
N ILE A 213 0.39 -7.75 -4.18
CA ILE A 213 1.53 -7.37 -3.33
C ILE A 213 2.04 -8.59 -2.54
N GLY A 214 1.13 -9.42 -2.05
CA GLY A 214 1.47 -10.68 -1.36
C GLY A 214 2.25 -11.63 -2.25
N LEU A 215 1.78 -11.83 -3.48
CA LEU A 215 2.45 -12.64 -4.49
C LEU A 215 3.82 -12.06 -4.86
N ALA A 216 3.91 -10.75 -5.10
CA ALA A 216 5.16 -10.07 -5.39
C ALA A 216 6.21 -10.29 -4.30
N LYS A 217 5.83 -10.17 -3.01
CA LYS A 217 6.77 -10.46 -1.91
C LYS A 217 7.19 -11.93 -1.87
N LYS A 218 6.28 -12.88 -2.12
CA LYS A 218 6.64 -14.30 -2.18
C LYS A 218 7.70 -14.56 -3.26
N LYS A 219 7.51 -14.01 -4.46
CA LYS A 219 8.46 -14.15 -5.57
C LYS A 219 9.81 -13.53 -5.26
N LEU A 220 9.84 -12.34 -4.65
CA LEU A 220 11.10 -11.72 -4.22
C LEU A 220 11.86 -12.58 -3.19
N LEU A 221 11.16 -13.22 -2.26
CA LEU A 221 11.81 -14.13 -1.30
C LEU A 221 12.30 -15.43 -1.93
N GLU A 222 11.59 -15.93 -2.95
CA GLU A 222 11.99 -17.11 -3.72
C GLU A 222 13.29 -16.84 -4.49
N VAL A 223 13.36 -15.73 -5.22
CA VAL A 223 14.55 -15.32 -5.98
C VAL A 223 15.74 -15.02 -5.08
N ALA A 224 15.49 -14.44 -3.90
CA ALA A 224 16.54 -14.18 -2.91
C ALA A 224 16.95 -15.43 -2.11
N GLU A 225 16.38 -16.60 -2.39
CA GLU A 225 16.59 -17.86 -1.65
C GLU A 225 16.46 -17.69 -0.13
N SER A 226 15.52 -16.83 0.31
CA SER A 226 15.41 -16.46 1.72
C SER A 226 14.97 -17.62 2.61
N GLU A 227 15.49 -17.64 3.84
CA GLU A 227 15.00 -18.52 4.92
C GLU A 227 13.63 -18.09 5.45
N SER A 228 13.20 -16.87 5.13
CA SER A 228 11.91 -16.31 5.52
C SER A 228 10.78 -16.83 4.62
N LEU A 229 9.63 -17.11 5.23
CA LEU A 229 8.45 -17.66 4.57
C LEU A 229 7.26 -16.73 4.73
N VAL A 230 6.55 -16.42 3.64
CA VAL A 230 5.23 -15.78 3.73
C VAL A 230 4.18 -16.82 4.10
N VAL A 231 3.47 -16.61 5.21
CA VAL A 231 2.42 -17.50 5.72
C VAL A 231 1.04 -16.82 5.69
N PRO A 232 0.00 -17.49 5.16
CA PRO A 232 -1.36 -16.98 5.05
C PRO A 232 -2.15 -17.20 6.36
N ALA A 233 -1.71 -16.52 7.41
CA ALA A 233 -2.32 -16.62 8.74
C ALA A 233 -2.60 -15.22 9.30
N ASP A 234 -3.47 -15.15 10.29
CA ASP A 234 -3.54 -14.03 11.21
C ASP A 234 -2.62 -14.31 12.41
N VAL A 235 -2.03 -13.27 12.98
CA VAL A 235 -1.18 -13.39 14.17
C VAL A 235 -1.92 -12.81 15.36
N LEU A 236 -2.16 -13.64 16.36
CA LEU A 236 -2.70 -13.21 17.65
C LEU A 236 -1.60 -13.20 18.70
N VAL A 237 -1.59 -12.15 19.52
CA VAL A 237 -0.71 -12.03 20.68
C VAL A 237 -1.58 -11.90 21.92
N LYS A 238 -1.37 -12.79 22.88
CA LYS A 238 -2.07 -12.81 24.17
C LYS A 238 -1.07 -13.23 25.25
N ASP A 239 -0.93 -12.42 26.30
CA ASP A 239 -0.03 -12.68 27.43
C ASP A 239 1.41 -13.00 26.95
N ASP A 240 1.92 -12.20 26.01
CA ASP A 240 3.22 -12.34 25.33
C ASP A 240 3.42 -13.64 24.53
N LYS A 241 2.39 -14.49 24.42
CA LYS A 241 2.40 -15.67 23.56
C LYS A 241 1.86 -15.33 22.17
N THR A 242 2.63 -15.69 21.14
CA THR A 242 2.26 -15.53 19.73
C THR A 242 1.58 -16.79 19.18
N ALA A 243 0.51 -16.64 18.42
CA ALA A 243 -0.16 -17.74 17.73
C ALA A 243 -0.48 -17.38 16.28
N LEU A 244 -0.27 -18.34 15.38
CA LEU A 244 -0.74 -18.28 14.00
C LEU A 244 -2.15 -18.85 13.93
N VAL A 245 -3.07 -18.14 13.29
CA VAL A 245 -4.45 -18.58 13.07
C VAL A 245 -4.73 -18.59 11.57
N PHE A 246 -4.85 -19.78 11.00
CA PHE A 246 -5.16 -20.00 9.60
C PHE A 246 -6.68 -20.05 9.40
N ASN A 247 -7.15 -19.52 8.28
CA ASN A 247 -8.58 -19.43 7.92
C ASN A 247 -9.45 -18.66 8.93
N ALA A 248 -8.86 -17.71 9.66
CA ALA A 248 -9.61 -16.82 10.53
C ALA A 248 -10.64 -16.00 9.73
N THR A 249 -11.84 -15.85 10.30
CA THR A 249 -12.92 -15.12 9.61
C THR A 249 -12.81 -13.62 9.80
N GLY A 250 -13.46 -12.84 8.93
CA GLY A 250 -13.54 -11.38 9.09
C GLY A 250 -14.14 -10.95 10.44
N ALA A 251 -15.11 -11.70 10.95
CA ALA A 251 -15.69 -11.49 12.27
C ALA A 251 -14.72 -11.85 13.42
N GLY A 252 -13.96 -12.94 13.25
CA GLY A 252 -12.88 -13.32 14.17
C GLY A 252 -11.82 -12.21 14.30
N ARG A 253 -11.40 -11.64 13.17
CA ARG A 253 -10.49 -10.48 13.14
C ARG A 253 -11.07 -9.25 13.83
N ALA A 254 -12.33 -8.90 13.55
CA ALA A 254 -12.99 -7.77 14.21
C ALA A 254 -13.00 -7.95 15.74
N ALA A 255 -13.32 -9.16 16.22
CA ALA A 255 -13.30 -9.49 17.63
C ALA A 255 -11.88 -9.38 18.23
N ALA A 256 -10.86 -9.92 17.55
CA ALA A 256 -9.48 -9.85 17.98
C ALA A 256 -8.94 -8.41 18.03
N ILE A 257 -9.30 -7.55 17.07
CA ILE A 257 -8.96 -6.12 17.09
C ILE A 257 -9.59 -5.44 18.31
N ASN A 258 -10.87 -5.69 18.56
CA ASN A 258 -11.59 -5.07 19.67
C ASN A 258 -11.06 -5.53 21.05
N LYS A 259 -10.48 -6.74 21.12
CA LYS A 259 -9.78 -7.25 22.30
C LYS A 259 -8.32 -6.80 22.39
N GLY A 260 -7.77 -6.13 21.38
CA GLY A 260 -6.37 -5.73 21.32
C GLY A 260 -5.38 -6.90 21.14
N GLN A 261 -5.85 -8.03 20.62
CA GLN A 261 -5.07 -9.27 20.47
C GLN A 261 -4.55 -9.49 19.06
N LEU A 262 -5.15 -8.85 18.05
CA LEU A 262 -4.67 -8.97 16.67
C LEU A 262 -3.37 -8.17 16.48
N TYR A 263 -2.27 -8.87 16.22
CA TYR A 263 -1.01 -8.26 15.84
C TYR A 263 -1.00 -7.91 14.35
N SER A 264 -1.43 -8.84 13.49
CA SER A 264 -1.48 -8.67 12.04
C SER A 264 -2.42 -9.69 11.40
N ALA A 265 -2.83 -9.44 10.16
CA ALA A 265 -3.80 -10.25 9.44
C ALA A 265 -3.35 -10.61 8.02
N HIS A 266 -4.01 -11.61 7.45
CA HIS A 266 -3.92 -12.11 6.08
C HIS A 266 -2.62 -12.84 5.76
N LEU A 267 -1.51 -12.11 5.73
CA LEU A 267 -0.20 -12.61 5.37
C LEU A 267 0.84 -12.10 6.36
N ASN A 268 1.79 -12.95 6.71
CA ASN A 268 2.90 -12.63 7.60
C ASN A 268 4.19 -13.22 7.07
N ILE A 269 5.33 -12.67 7.50
CA ILE A 269 6.63 -13.23 7.19
C ILE A 269 7.15 -13.92 8.45
N TRP A 270 7.31 -15.23 8.39
CA TRP A 270 7.96 -16.01 9.43
C TRP A 270 9.43 -16.19 9.06
N SER A 271 10.29 -15.51 9.80
CA SER A 271 11.75 -15.53 9.65
C SER A 271 12.41 -16.34 10.77
N PRO A 272 13.71 -16.65 10.68
CA PRO A 272 14.48 -17.24 11.78
C PRO A 272 14.50 -16.41 13.08
N LEU A 273 14.15 -15.12 13.03
CA LEU A 273 14.13 -14.23 14.19
C LEU A 273 12.76 -14.16 14.88
N GLY A 274 11.69 -14.55 14.20
CA GLY A 274 10.32 -14.41 14.68
C GLY A 274 9.33 -14.17 13.55
N VAL A 275 8.16 -13.65 13.91
CA VAL A 275 7.09 -13.33 12.96
C VAL A 275 6.94 -11.83 12.83
N THR A 276 6.89 -11.36 11.59
CA THR A 276 6.61 -9.96 11.27
C THR A 276 5.39 -9.87 10.36
N SER A 277 4.68 -8.75 10.43
CA SER A 277 3.49 -8.56 9.63
C SER A 277 3.87 -8.32 8.17
N LEU A 278 3.13 -8.90 7.23
CA LEU A 278 3.26 -8.45 5.85
C LEU A 278 2.54 -7.11 5.67
N PHE A 279 1.31 -7.01 6.17
CA PHE A 279 0.49 -5.81 6.10
C PHE A 279 0.30 -5.14 7.47
N GLY A 280 0.18 -3.81 7.45
CA GLY A 280 -0.17 -2.97 8.61
C GLY A 280 -1.67 -2.72 8.76
N GLY A 281 -2.51 -3.52 8.10
CA GLY A 281 -3.96 -3.43 8.19
C GLY A 281 -4.64 -4.79 8.07
N ALA A 282 -5.93 -4.80 8.36
CA ALA A 282 -6.78 -5.98 8.30
C ALA A 282 -8.06 -5.67 7.53
N ILE A 283 -8.62 -6.68 6.88
CA ILE A 283 -9.97 -6.63 6.31
C ILE A 283 -10.84 -7.39 7.28
N VAL A 284 -11.93 -6.79 7.74
CA VAL A 284 -12.78 -7.34 8.79
C VAL A 284 -14.24 -7.32 8.37
N ASP A 285 -15.02 -8.23 8.94
CA ASP A 285 -16.47 -8.22 8.83
C ASP A 285 -17.04 -7.83 10.19
N GLY A 286 -17.86 -6.78 10.21
CA GLY A 286 -18.43 -6.22 11.42
C GLY A 286 -17.72 -4.97 11.98
N LYS A 287 -18.24 -4.50 13.12
CA LYS A 287 -17.85 -3.21 13.70
C LYS A 287 -16.52 -3.31 14.46
N VAL A 288 -15.60 -2.41 14.13
CA VAL A 288 -14.36 -2.20 14.89
C VAL A 288 -14.36 -0.90 15.66
N SER A 289 -13.58 -0.86 16.73
CA SER A 289 -13.33 0.31 17.58
C SER A 289 -12.30 1.30 17.01
N LYS A 290 -11.79 1.05 15.79
CA LYS A 290 -10.76 1.88 15.15
C LYS A 290 -11.36 3.07 14.38
N LYS A 291 -10.58 4.14 14.27
CA LYS A 291 -10.84 5.28 13.37
C LYS A 291 -10.32 4.93 11.97
N HIS A 292 -10.76 5.66 10.95
CA HIS A 292 -10.32 5.48 9.56
C HIS A 292 -10.63 4.07 9.05
N VAL A 293 -11.92 3.81 8.86
CA VAL A 293 -12.47 2.55 8.39
C VAL A 293 -12.92 2.75 6.95
N LEU A 294 -12.35 1.98 6.03
CA LEU A 294 -12.73 2.00 4.62
C LEU A 294 -13.64 0.81 4.32
N ALA A 295 -14.80 1.05 3.73
CA ALA A 295 -15.64 -0.05 3.21
C ALA A 295 -14.97 -0.70 1.99
N VAL A 296 -14.99 -2.02 1.91
CA VAL A 296 -14.43 -2.80 0.80
C VAL A 296 -15.36 -3.97 0.45
N GLU A 297 -15.19 -4.60 -0.72
CA GLU A 297 -15.90 -5.84 -1.01
C GLU A 297 -15.65 -6.88 0.11
N GLY A 298 -16.71 -7.37 0.74
CA GLY A 298 -16.61 -8.38 1.80
C GLY A 298 -16.28 -7.85 3.21
N GLY A 299 -16.30 -6.54 3.44
CA GLY A 299 -16.21 -5.99 4.80
C GLY A 299 -15.67 -4.57 4.89
N SER A 300 -14.67 -4.37 5.74
CA SER A 300 -14.00 -3.08 5.93
C SER A 300 -12.49 -3.25 6.10
N ALA A 301 -11.70 -2.44 5.39
CA ALA A 301 -10.27 -2.32 5.60
C ALA A 301 -9.99 -1.34 6.74
N VAL A 302 -9.14 -1.76 7.67
CA VAL A 302 -8.82 -1.02 8.89
C VAL A 302 -7.33 -1.11 9.17
N ASN A 303 -6.73 0.01 9.56
CA ASN A 303 -5.32 0.00 9.95
C ASN A 303 -5.14 -0.67 11.32
N VAL A 304 -4.22 -1.62 11.38
CA VAL A 304 -3.83 -2.35 12.59
C VAL A 304 -2.33 -2.13 12.76
N PRO A 305 -1.92 -1.08 13.49
CA PRO A 305 -0.51 -0.81 13.71
C PRO A 305 0.15 -2.03 14.36
N CYS A 306 1.02 -2.66 13.59
CA CYS A 306 1.84 -3.79 14.00
C CYS A 306 3.19 -3.25 14.46
N ASN A 307 3.74 -3.88 15.50
CA ASN A 307 5.11 -3.61 15.93
C ASN A 307 6.11 -4.24 14.94
N ASN A 308 7.40 -4.09 15.23
CA ASN A 308 8.50 -4.53 14.36
C ASN A 308 8.53 -6.07 14.17
N LEU A 309 8.63 -6.82 15.27
CA LEU A 309 8.81 -8.27 15.28
C LEU A 309 8.17 -8.84 16.55
N VAL A 310 7.55 -10.01 16.46
CA VAL A 310 7.11 -10.79 17.61
C VAL A 310 7.85 -12.12 17.67
N GLU A 311 7.87 -12.72 18.86
CA GLU A 311 8.49 -14.03 19.09
C GLU A 311 7.86 -15.11 18.21
N HIS A 312 8.58 -16.22 18.07
CA HIS A 312 8.08 -17.39 17.35
C HIS A 312 6.74 -17.87 17.92
N PRO A 313 5.84 -18.36 17.04
CA PRO A 313 4.54 -18.78 17.46
C PRO A 313 4.63 -20.04 18.32
N VAL A 314 3.98 -20.02 19.48
CA VAL A 314 3.84 -21.20 20.34
C VAL A 314 2.72 -22.13 19.87
N ALA A 315 1.77 -21.60 19.07
CA ALA A 315 0.73 -22.38 18.41
C ALA A 315 0.49 -22.00 16.96
N ALA A 316 0.12 -23.01 16.18
CA ALA A 316 -0.48 -22.88 14.86
C ALA A 316 -1.90 -23.48 14.91
N VAL A 317 -2.92 -22.65 14.70
CA VAL A 317 -4.32 -23.03 14.82
C VAL A 317 -5.01 -22.92 13.47
N PHE A 318 -5.60 -24.01 12.99
CA PHE A 318 -6.36 -24.05 11.75
C PHE A 318 -7.85 -24.04 12.07
N VAL A 319 -8.56 -23.01 11.61
CA VAL A 319 -10.02 -22.94 11.73
C VAL A 319 -10.64 -23.75 10.59
N ASP A 320 -11.29 -24.86 10.95
CA ASP A 320 -12.00 -25.74 10.04
C ASP A 320 -13.40 -26.06 10.58
N LYS A 321 -14.43 -25.55 9.90
CA LYS A 321 -15.84 -25.71 10.27
C LYS A 321 -16.29 -27.18 10.28
N ALA A 322 -15.58 -28.09 9.63
CA ALA A 322 -15.88 -29.51 9.64
C ALA A 322 -15.39 -30.21 10.92
N GLY A 323 -14.47 -29.60 11.66
CA GLY A 323 -13.94 -30.12 12.91
C GLY A 323 -14.95 -30.05 14.06
N LYS A 324 -14.75 -30.89 15.08
CA LYS A 324 -15.48 -30.78 16.37
C LYS A 324 -14.48 -30.49 17.49
N GLY A 325 -14.57 -29.30 18.08
CA GLY A 325 -13.74 -28.89 19.21
C GLY A 325 -12.26 -28.71 18.86
N VAL A 326 -11.41 -28.69 19.89
CA VAL A 326 -9.97 -28.48 19.76
C VAL A 326 -9.22 -29.80 19.67
N LYS A 327 -8.68 -30.12 18.48
CA LYS A 327 -7.87 -31.33 18.22
C LYS A 327 -6.40 -30.95 17.98
N SER A 328 -5.46 -31.61 18.67
CA SER A 328 -4.03 -31.46 18.37
C SER A 328 -3.65 -32.31 17.16
N ILE A 329 -2.76 -31.79 16.31
CA ILE A 329 -2.31 -32.40 15.06
C ILE A 329 -0.79 -32.38 14.96
N SER A 330 -0.23 -33.26 14.13
CA SER A 330 1.22 -33.27 13.87
C SER A 330 1.64 -32.12 12.95
N SER A 331 2.94 -31.81 12.92
CA SER A 331 3.51 -30.79 12.01
C SER A 331 3.29 -31.16 10.53
N SER A 332 3.30 -32.45 10.19
CA SER A 332 3.02 -32.93 8.83
C SER A 332 1.56 -32.73 8.42
N GLU A 333 0.62 -32.95 9.35
CA GLU A 333 -0.80 -32.66 9.12
C GLU A 333 -1.03 -31.15 8.97
N ALA A 334 -0.34 -30.32 9.77
CA ALA A 334 -0.39 -28.86 9.66
C ALA A 334 0.14 -28.36 8.31
N ALA A 335 1.25 -28.92 7.83
CA ALA A 335 1.80 -28.61 6.51
C ALA A 335 0.85 -28.99 5.36
N ALA A 336 0.16 -30.14 5.48
CA ALA A 336 -0.85 -30.55 4.52
C ALA A 336 -2.09 -29.63 4.53
N LEU A 337 -2.47 -29.07 5.70
CA LEU A 337 -3.52 -28.07 5.78
C LEU A 337 -3.10 -26.74 5.19
N LEU A 338 -1.85 -26.31 5.41
CA LEU A 338 -1.32 -25.09 4.77
C LEU A 338 -1.43 -25.16 3.26
N LYS A 339 -1.11 -26.29 2.62
CA LYS A 339 -1.24 -26.46 1.17
C LYS A 339 -2.67 -26.30 0.65
N LYS A 340 -3.68 -26.53 1.50
CA LYS A 340 -5.09 -26.27 1.16
C LYS A 340 -5.47 -24.81 1.29
N VAL A 341 -4.81 -24.08 2.19
CA VAL A 341 -5.01 -22.62 2.37
C VAL A 341 -4.30 -21.86 1.25
N ASP A 342 -3.12 -22.32 0.87
CA ASP A 342 -2.26 -21.68 -0.11
C ASP A 342 -1.52 -22.75 -0.91
N ALA A 343 -1.96 -22.93 -2.14
CA ALA A 343 -1.44 -23.95 -3.04
C ALA A 343 0.03 -23.71 -3.40
N ASP A 344 0.53 -22.49 -3.25
CA ASP A 344 1.91 -22.10 -3.60
C ASP A 344 2.81 -22.00 -2.38
N ALA A 345 2.30 -22.34 -1.19
CA ALA A 345 3.09 -22.33 0.03
C ALA A 345 4.19 -23.40 0.01
N ASP A 346 5.37 -23.01 0.51
CA ASP A 346 6.50 -23.90 0.77
C ASP A 346 6.25 -24.67 2.07
N VAL A 347 5.66 -25.85 1.92
CA VAL A 347 5.29 -26.74 3.02
C VAL A 347 6.50 -27.31 3.76
N GLU A 348 7.63 -27.47 3.07
CA GLU A 348 8.85 -28.02 3.66
C GLU A 348 9.50 -26.99 4.59
N LYS A 349 9.64 -25.74 4.13
CA LYS A 349 10.09 -24.62 4.99
C LYS A 349 9.13 -24.41 6.16
N PHE A 350 7.82 -24.49 5.93
CA PHE A 350 6.84 -24.34 7.00
C PHE A 350 6.98 -25.43 8.07
N GLU A 351 7.08 -26.70 7.68
CA GLU A 351 7.26 -27.81 8.62
C GLU A 351 8.59 -27.69 9.38
N ALA A 352 9.66 -27.24 8.71
CA ALA A 352 10.95 -26.98 9.34
C ALA A 352 10.85 -25.87 10.40
N LEU A 353 10.13 -24.77 10.11
CA LEU A 353 9.90 -23.68 11.04
C LEU A 353 9.07 -24.11 12.25
N LEU A 354 8.00 -24.89 12.05
CA LEU A 354 7.19 -25.46 13.14
C LEU A 354 8.05 -26.28 14.10
N LYS A 355 8.93 -27.14 13.58
CA LYS A 355 9.83 -27.99 14.40
C LYS A 355 10.89 -27.16 15.12
N LYS A 356 11.49 -26.19 14.44
CA LYS A 356 12.53 -25.32 15.01
C LYS A 356 12.00 -24.45 16.15
N ALA A 357 10.75 -24.01 16.05
CA ALA A 357 10.10 -23.15 17.04
C ALA A 357 9.34 -23.92 18.15
N ASP A 358 9.32 -25.26 18.12
CA ASP A 358 8.49 -26.09 19.02
C ASP A 358 7.00 -25.68 19.01
N THR A 359 6.49 -25.28 17.84
CA THR A 359 5.12 -24.80 17.68
C THR A 359 4.11 -25.95 17.73
N LYS A 360 3.16 -25.91 18.68
CA LYS A 360 2.10 -26.92 18.76
C LYS A 360 0.98 -26.60 17.78
N SER A 361 0.53 -27.60 17.02
CA SER A 361 -0.50 -27.42 15.99
C SER A 361 -1.87 -27.94 16.42
N PHE A 362 -2.92 -27.20 16.09
CA PHE A 362 -4.31 -27.49 16.45
C PHE A 362 -5.28 -27.26 15.30
N ILE A 363 -6.38 -28.01 15.28
CA ILE A 363 -7.57 -27.75 14.48
C ILE A 363 -8.70 -27.36 15.43
N VAL A 364 -9.46 -26.32 15.05
CA VAL A 364 -10.62 -25.83 15.80
C VAL A 364 -11.83 -25.62 14.90
N SER A 365 -13.03 -25.73 15.46
CA SER A 365 -14.30 -25.58 14.72
C SER A 365 -14.66 -24.13 14.37
N SER A 366 -14.18 -23.16 15.15
CA SER A 366 -14.55 -21.74 15.00
C SER A 366 -13.49 -20.80 15.58
N ASP A 367 -13.55 -19.52 15.22
CA ASP A 367 -12.67 -18.49 15.78
C ASP A 367 -12.83 -18.36 17.32
N ALA A 368 -14.01 -18.68 17.86
CA ALA A 368 -14.26 -18.65 19.30
C ALA A 368 -13.48 -19.73 20.07
N ASP A 369 -13.16 -20.84 19.40
CA ASP A 369 -12.44 -21.97 19.98
C ASP A 369 -10.90 -21.76 19.96
N VAL A 370 -10.41 -20.72 19.30
CA VAL A 370 -8.98 -20.39 19.24
C VAL A 370 -8.42 -20.14 20.64
N GLU A 371 -9.15 -19.41 21.50
CA GLU A 371 -8.71 -19.19 22.88
C GLU A 371 -8.66 -20.48 23.70
N ALA A 372 -9.58 -21.41 23.45
CA ALA A 372 -9.57 -22.73 24.09
C ALA A 372 -8.38 -23.59 23.62
N ALA A 373 -7.92 -23.42 22.38
CA ALA A 373 -6.69 -24.06 21.89
C ALA A 373 -5.45 -23.47 22.56
N LEU A 374 -5.37 -22.14 22.69
CA LEU A 374 -4.26 -21.47 23.36
C LEU A 374 -4.17 -21.81 24.85
N ALA A 375 -5.29 -22.10 25.51
CA ALA A 375 -5.31 -22.55 26.91
C ALA A 375 -4.69 -23.95 27.13
N LYS A 376 -4.45 -24.73 26.07
CA LYS A 376 -3.78 -26.05 26.15
C LYS A 376 -2.25 -25.99 26.00
N LEU A 377 -1.70 -24.79 25.84
CA LEU A 377 -0.26 -24.52 25.74
C LEU A 377 0.35 -24.28 27.12
#